data_AF-A0A960LAI0-F1
#
_entry.id   AF-A0A960LAI0-F1
#
_cell.length_a   1.000
_cell.length_b   1.000
_cell.length_c   1.000
_cell.angle_alpha   90.00
_cell.angle_beta   90.00
_cell.angle_gamma   90.00
#
_symmetry.space_group_name_H-M   'P 1'
#
loop_
_entity.id
_entity.type
_entity.pdbx_description
1 polymer ?
#
loop_
_entity_poly.entity_id
_entity_poly.type
_entity_poly.pdbx_seq_one_letter_code
_entity_poly.pdbx_strand_id
1 'polypeptide(L)' 'MKTLKALKFLVMGPLILGFLVVVNLMTSPGHWWVQWAALGIGIAWVVSLFRVLAAVLVAGGLAAFVALLRQRDLRS' A
#
# COMPACT_ATOMS: atom_id res chain seq x y z
N MET A 1 13.45 -1.54 7.53
CA MET A 1 12.12 -2.20 7.50
C MET A 1 11.40 -1.87 6.19
N LYS A 2 11.31 -2.83 5.25
CA LYS A 2 10.73 -2.59 3.91
C LYS A 2 9.19 -2.44 3.95
N THR A 3 8.53 -3.02 4.95
CA THR A 3 7.07 -3.02 5.12
C THR A 3 6.51 -1.66 5.55
N LEU A 4 7.21 -0.94 6.45
CA LEU A 4 6.83 0.42 6.86
C LEU A 4 6.85 1.42 5.69
N LYS A 5 7.84 1.31 4.81
CA LYS A 5 7.94 2.13 3.59
C LYS A 5 6.78 1.85 2.62
N ALA A 6 6.37 0.59 2.49
CA ALA A 6 5.23 0.20 1.65
C ALA A 6 3.90 0.73 2.18
N LEU A 7 3.71 0.74 3.51
CA LEU A 7 2.52 1.33 4.14
C LEU A 7 2.46 2.85 3.93
N LYS A 8 3.60 3.55 4.12
CA LYS A 8 3.69 4.99 3.83
C LYS A 8 3.41 5.29 2.35
N PHE A 9 3.90 4.45 1.44
CA PHE A 9 3.66 4.58 0.01
C PHE A 9 2.18 4.36 -0.36
N LEU A 10 1.45 3.54 0.39
CA LEU A 10 0.02 3.33 0.18
C LEU A 10 -0.80 4.61 0.41
N VAL A 11 -0.39 5.45 1.35
CA VAL A 11 -1.04 6.74 1.62
C VAL A 11 -0.47 7.85 0.72
N MET A 12 0.82 7.82 0.44
CA MET A 12 1.47 8.84 -0.40
C MET A 12 1.16 8.72 -1.89
N GLY A 13 0.98 7.51 -2.43
CA GLY A 13 0.68 7.30 -3.85
C GLY A 13 -0.58 8.07 -4.33
N PRO A 14 -1.73 7.95 -3.65
CA PRO A 14 -2.94 8.71 -3.97
C PRO A 14 -2.77 10.21 -3.78
N LEU A 15 -2.02 10.64 -2.74
CA LEU A 15 -1.70 12.05 -2.50
C LEU A 15 -0.88 12.66 -3.63
N ILE A 16 0.15 11.95 -4.11
CA ILE A 16 0.99 12.39 -5.23
C ILE A 16 0.17 12.43 -6.52
N LEU A 17 -0.70 11.45 -6.75
CA LEU A 17 -1.64 11.43 -7.87
C LEU A 17 -2.59 12.64 -7.84
N GLY A 18 -3.21 12.92 -6.69
CA GLY A 18 -4.09 14.08 -6.51
C GLY A 18 -3.35 15.40 -6.75
N PHE A 19 -2.12 15.52 -6.24
CA PHE A 19 -1.28 16.68 -6.48
C PHE A 19 -0.93 16.86 -7.97
N LEU A 20 -0.58 15.77 -8.67
CA LEU A 20 -0.33 15.79 -10.11
C LEU A 20 -1.56 16.25 -10.90
N VAL A 21 -2.75 15.80 -10.53
CA VAL A 21 -4.01 16.25 -11.16
C VAL A 21 -4.21 17.75 -10.95
N VAL A 22 -4.00 18.27 -9.74
CA VAL A 22 -4.08 19.72 -9.47
C VAL A 22 -3.06 20.49 -10.32
N VAL A 23 -1.82 20.03 -10.39
CA VAL A 23 -0.78 20.65 -11.24
C VAL A 23 -1.19 20.64 -12.71
N ASN A 24 -1.76 19.54 -13.22
CA ASN A 24 -2.22 19.43 -14.60
C ASN A 24 -3.32 20.44 -14.94
N LEU A 25 -4.27 20.62 -14.02
CA LEU A 25 -5.33 21.61 -14.16
C LEU A 25 -4.78 23.04 -14.16
N MET A 26 -3.72 23.31 -13.40
CA MET A 26 -3.11 24.64 -13.31
C MET A 26 -2.17 24.97 -14.48
N THR A 27 -1.49 23.98 -15.06
CA THR A 27 -0.47 24.22 -16.10
C THR A 27 -0.98 24.03 -17.52
N SER A 28 -1.73 22.95 -17.79
CA SER A 28 -2.11 22.58 -19.16
C SER A 28 -3.42 21.78 -19.21
N PRO A 29 -4.60 22.44 -19.17
CA PRO A 29 -5.89 21.76 -19.19
C PRO A 29 -6.13 20.89 -20.44
N GLY A 30 -5.48 21.23 -21.57
CA GLY A 30 -5.63 20.53 -22.85
C GLY A 30 -4.61 19.41 -23.12
N HIS A 31 -3.65 19.17 -22.24
CA HIS A 31 -2.65 18.11 -22.41
C HIS A 31 -2.61 17.19 -21.19
N TRP A 32 -3.07 15.96 -21.37
CA TRP A 32 -3.13 14.91 -20.35
C TRP A 32 -1.81 14.17 -20.16
N TRP A 33 -0.71 14.89 -19.99
CA TRP A 33 0.60 14.30 -19.72
C TRP A 33 0.60 13.52 -18.39
N VAL A 34 -0.24 13.91 -17.43
CA VAL A 34 -0.43 13.21 -16.14
C VAL A 34 -0.91 11.76 -16.30
N GLN A 35 -1.50 11.38 -17.43
CA GLN A 35 -1.95 10.01 -17.66
C GLN A 35 -0.82 8.97 -17.53
N TRP A 36 0.36 9.27 -18.07
CA TRP A 36 1.52 8.36 -18.03
C TRP A 36 2.11 8.24 -16.63
N ALA A 37 2.20 9.36 -15.91
CA ALA A 37 2.62 9.38 -14.51
C ALA A 37 1.61 8.64 -13.62
N ALA A 38 0.32 8.83 -13.88
CA ALA A 38 -0.76 8.18 -13.15
C ALA A 38 -0.74 6.66 -13.33
N LEU A 39 -0.47 6.17 -14.54
CA LEU A 39 -0.30 4.74 -14.80
C LEU A 39 0.91 4.16 -14.06
N GLY A 40 2.07 4.84 -14.11
CA GLY A 40 3.27 4.39 -13.40
C GLY A 40 3.08 4.33 -11.89
N ILE A 41 2.51 5.39 -11.30
CA ILE A 41 2.22 5.46 -9.86
C ILE A 41 1.13 4.45 -9.48
N GLY A 42 0.09 4.30 -10.31
CA GLY A 42 -1.01 3.37 -10.09
C GLY A 42 -0.53 1.92 -10.00
N ILE A 43 0.30 1.47 -10.96
CA ILE A 43 0.85 0.10 -10.95
C ILE A 43 1.73 -0.12 -9.71
N ALA A 44 2.62 0.83 -9.40
CA ALA A 44 3.47 0.74 -8.22
C ALA A 44 2.65 0.69 -6.92
N TRP A 45 1.55 1.45 -6.87
CA TRP A 45 0.65 1.49 -5.71
C TRP A 45 -0.09 0.16 -5.51
N VAL A 46 -0.64 -0.42 -6.57
CA VAL A 46 -1.32 -1.73 -6.52
C VAL A 46 -0.36 -2.84 -6.07
N VAL A 47 0.87 -2.87 -6.60
CA VAL A 47 1.88 -3.85 -6.18
C VAL A 47 2.25 -3.66 -4.71
N SER A 48 2.36 -2.42 -4.23
CA SER A 48 2.60 -2.10 -2.82
C SER A 48 1.45 -2.58 -1.93
N LEU A 49 0.19 -2.37 -2.36
CA LEU A 49 -1.01 -2.82 -1.66
C LEU A 49 -1.01 -4.34 -1.45
N PHE A 50 -0.79 -5.11 -2.51
CA PHE A 50 -0.71 -6.58 -2.41
C PHE A 50 0.40 -7.06 -1.48
N ARG A 51 1.57 -6.40 -1.51
CA ARG A 51 2.67 -6.71 -0.58
C ARG A 51 2.28 -6.47 0.88
N VAL A 52 1.60 -5.37 1.17
CA VAL A 52 1.16 -5.03 2.53
C VAL A 52 0.09 -6.01 3.00
N LEU A 53 -0.90 -6.31 2.16
CA LEU A 53 -1.95 -7.30 2.47
C LEU A 53 -1.35 -8.68 2.77
N ALA A 54 -0.44 -9.17 1.92
CA ALA A 54 0.24 -10.44 2.15
C ALA A 54 1.02 -10.45 3.48
N ALA A 55 1.72 -9.35 3.79
CA ALA A 55 2.45 -9.23 5.05
C ALA A 55 1.52 -9.25 6.27
N VAL A 56 0.36 -8.57 6.20
CA VAL A 56 -0.66 -8.59 7.27
C VAL A 56 -1.25 -9.98 7.43
N LEU A 57 -1.55 -10.67 6.33
CA LEU A 57 -2.13 -12.01 6.37
C LEU A 57 -1.16 -13.01 7.02
N VAL A 58 0.12 -12.97 6.63
CA VAL A 58 1.16 -13.86 7.17
C VAL A 58 1.43 -13.54 8.65
N ALA A 59 1.57 -12.27 9.01
CA ALA A 59 1.79 -11.86 10.39
C ALA A 59 0.60 -12.20 11.29
N GLY A 60 -0.62 -11.95 10.81
CA GLY A 60 -1.86 -12.29 11.52
C GLY A 60 -2.03 -13.80 11.69
N GLY A 61 -1.74 -14.59 10.65
CA GLY A 61 -1.76 -16.05 10.72
C GLY A 61 -0.75 -16.61 11.72
N LEU A 62 0.49 -16.11 11.71
CA LEU A 62 1.51 -16.47 12.70
C LEU A 62 1.09 -16.10 14.13
N ALA A 63 0.58 -14.90 14.34
CA ALA A 63 0.12 -14.46 15.65
C ALA A 63 -1.04 -15.33 16.19
N ALA A 64 -2.01 -15.68 15.33
CA ALA A 64 -3.12 -16.55 15.69
C ALA A 64 -2.63 -17.98 16.02
N PHE A 65 -1.68 -18.51 15.25
CA PHE A 65 -1.11 -19.83 15.50
C PHE A 65 -0.36 -19.91 16.83
N VAL A 66 0.45 -18.90 17.14
CA VAL A 66 1.17 -18.82 18.43
C VAL A 66 0.18 -18.68 19.59
N ALA A 67 -0.88 -17.89 19.45
CA ALA A 67 -1.92 -17.77 20.46
C ALA A 67 -2.63 -19.12 20.73
N LEU A 68 -2.91 -19.89 19.68
CA LEU A 68 -3.49 -21.22 19.78
C LEU A 68 -2.57 -22.20 20.52
N LEU A 69 -1.28 -22.23 20.20
CA LEU A 69 -0.32 -23.09 20.92
C LEU A 69 -0.25 -22.72 22.41
N ARG A 70 -0.19 -21.42 22.73
CA ARG A 70 -0.13 -20.95 24.11
C ARG A 70 -1.39 -21.30 24.91
N GLN A 71 -2.56 -21.29 24.28
CA GLN A 71 -3.81 -21.72 24.91
C GLN A 71 -3.84 -23.22 25.18
N ARG A 72 -3.15 -24.04 24.38
CA ARG A 72 -3.06 -25.48 24.61
C ARG A 72 -2.17 -25.81 25.80
N ASP A 73 -0.99 -25.18 25.90
CA ASP A 73 -0.05 -25.40 27.01
C ASP A 73 -0.64 -24.97 28.37
N LEU A 74 -1.51 -23.95 28.41
CA LEU A 74 -2.17 -23.50 29.64
C LEU A 74 -3.33 -24.42 30.10
N ARG A 75 -3.73 -25.40 29.29
CA ARG A 75 -4.87 -26.29 29.55
C ARG A 75 -4.46 -27.72 29.96
N SER A 76 -3.18 -28.05 29.91
CA SER A 76 -2.57 -29.32 30.35
C SER A 76 -1.97 -29.18 31.74
#